data_AF-A0A672F198-F1
#
_entry.id   AF-A0A672F198-F1
#
_cell.length_a   1.000
_cell.length_b   1.000
_cell.length_c   1.000
_cell.angle_alpha   90.00
_cell.angle_beta   90.00
_cell.angle_gamma   90.00
#
_symmetry.space_group_name_H-M   'P 1'
#
loop_
_entity.id
_entity.type
_entity.pdbx_description
1 polymer ?
#
loop_
_entity_poly.entity_id
_entity_poly.type
_entity_poly.pdbx_seq_one_letter_code
_entity_poly.pdbx_strand_id
1 'polypeptide(L)'
;MEDSDKTMRLQVLLFVSVLSFASVFGQVSYSIPEEMEKGSLVCNVAQDLGLDSKRLTLGRARIHSGDSAEYIELNRDRGVLLIKDRIDRETLCGEMTPCALHLQLILENPMELFRITIEITDINDNAPAFTTTEQRFEISESAIVGSKFVLQKAIDADIGTNGLESYSLHPTNNFALKSFF
;
A
#
# COMPACT_ATOMS: atom_id res chain seq x y z
N MET A 1 70.68 -20.82 -41.48
CA MET A 1 69.97 -21.67 -40.51
C MET A 1 69.09 -20.71 -39.74
N GLU A 2 67.94 -20.40 -40.33
CA GLU A 2 67.03 -19.34 -39.89
C GLU A 2 65.74 -20.07 -39.55
N ASP A 3 65.46 -20.13 -38.24
CA ASP A 3 64.40 -20.96 -37.68
C ASP A 3 63.07 -20.21 -37.75
N SER A 4 62.08 -20.89 -38.31
CA SER A 4 60.74 -20.37 -38.61
C SER A 4 59.84 -20.62 -37.41
N ASP A 5 59.69 -19.63 -36.54
CA ASP A 5 58.71 -19.69 -35.46
C ASP A 5 57.29 -19.40 -36.00
N LYS A 6 56.44 -20.43 -35.98
CA LYS A 6 55.00 -20.33 -36.21
C LYS A 6 54.32 -20.72 -34.91
N THR A 7 53.58 -19.82 -34.26
CA THR A 7 52.54 -20.26 -33.34
C THR A 7 51.36 -19.28 -33.19
N MET A 8 50.21 -19.81 -33.65
CA MET A 8 48.84 -19.72 -33.11
C MET A 8 48.25 -18.37 -32.70
N ARG A 9 47.39 -17.83 -33.57
CA ARG A 9 46.35 -16.85 -33.19
C ARG A 9 45.19 -17.59 -32.52
N LEU A 10 44.98 -17.34 -31.22
CA LEU A 10 43.84 -17.83 -30.45
C LEU A 10 42.60 -17.00 -30.82
N GLN A 11 41.66 -17.58 -31.56
CA GLN A 11 40.37 -16.94 -31.83
C GLN A 11 39.45 -17.12 -30.62
N VAL A 12 39.13 -16.02 -29.95
CA VAL A 12 38.17 -15.98 -28.84
C VAL A 12 36.76 -15.99 -29.43
N LEU A 13 36.05 -17.12 -29.29
CA LEU A 13 34.63 -17.24 -29.62
C LEU A 13 33.82 -16.48 -28.56
N LEU A 14 33.34 -15.29 -28.93
CA LEU A 14 32.38 -14.50 -28.16
C LEU A 14 31.01 -15.20 -28.20
N PHE A 15 30.72 -15.96 -27.15
CA PHE A 15 29.39 -16.52 -26.91
C PHE A 15 28.47 -15.40 -26.41
N VAL A 16 27.77 -14.73 -27.33
CA VAL A 16 26.73 -13.74 -26.97
C VAL A 16 25.52 -14.51 -26.45
N SER A 17 25.49 -14.70 -25.13
CA SER A 17 24.31 -15.20 -24.42
C SER A 17 23.23 -14.12 -24.49
N VAL A 18 22.22 -14.35 -25.34
CA VAL A 18 21.01 -13.52 -25.36
C VAL A 18 20.18 -13.90 -24.14
N LEU A 19 20.30 -13.10 -23.07
CA LEU A 19 19.39 -13.15 -21.94
C LEU A 19 18.02 -12.64 -22.42
N SER A 20 17.12 -13.56 -22.75
CA SER A 20 15.72 -13.26 -22.97
C SER A 20 15.10 -12.85 -21.63
N PHE A 21 15.05 -11.54 -21.35
CA PHE A 21 14.17 -10.99 -20.33
C PHE A 21 12.73 -11.21 -20.80
N ALA A 22 12.10 -12.28 -20.31
CA ALA A 22 10.65 -12.40 -20.40
C ALA A 22 10.04 -11.33 -19.49
N SER A 23 9.62 -10.20 -20.07
CA SER A 23 8.78 -9.25 -19.34
C SER A 23 7.47 -9.94 -18.97
N VAL A 24 7.18 -10.08 -17.68
CA VAL A 24 5.91 -10.61 -17.21
C VAL A 24 4.83 -9.58 -17.51
N PHE A 25 4.13 -9.72 -18.64
CA PHE A 25 3.03 -8.85 -19.09
C PHE A 25 1.72 -9.07 -18.32
N GLY A 26 1.77 -9.64 -17.10
CA GLY A 26 0.61 -10.22 -16.44
C GLY A 26 0.24 -9.61 -15.09
N GLN A 27 1.04 -8.68 -14.55
CA GLN A 27 0.81 -8.12 -13.23
C GLN A 27 1.15 -6.62 -13.16
N VAL A 28 0.25 -5.84 -12.58
CA VAL A 28 0.43 -4.40 -12.31
C VAL A 28 0.12 -4.10 -10.84
N SER A 29 0.77 -3.07 -10.30
CA SER A 29 0.57 -2.63 -8.92
C SER A 29 0.42 -1.11 -8.87
N TYR A 30 -0.54 -0.65 -8.06
CA TYR A 30 -0.84 0.76 -7.85
C TYR A 30 -0.88 1.07 -6.36
N SER A 31 -0.78 2.35 -6.02
CA SER A 31 -0.92 2.86 -4.66
C SER A 31 -1.87 4.05 -4.71
N ILE A 32 -2.89 4.02 -3.86
CA ILE A 32 -3.89 5.09 -3.74
C ILE A 32 -4.13 5.42 -2.27
N PRO A 33 -4.43 6.68 -1.92
CA PRO A 33 -4.94 6.98 -0.60
C PRO A 33 -6.29 6.31 -0.40
N GLU A 34 -6.60 5.99 0.85
CA GLU A 34 -7.97 5.73 1.24
C GLU A 34 -8.84 6.98 1.06
N GLU A 35 -10.13 6.88 1.38
CA GLU A 35 -11.00 8.04 1.50
C GLU A 35 -11.27 8.81 0.20
N MET A 36 -10.91 8.20 -0.94
CA MET A 36 -11.18 8.76 -2.26
C MET A 36 -12.67 8.82 -2.58
N GLU A 37 -13.09 9.89 -3.24
CA GLU A 37 -14.48 10.06 -3.68
C GLU A 37 -14.89 9.02 -4.73
N LYS A 38 -16.17 8.63 -4.70
CA LYS A 38 -16.77 7.77 -5.73
C LYS A 38 -16.63 8.38 -7.12
N GLY A 39 -16.20 7.57 -8.07
CA GLY A 39 -15.91 7.97 -9.45
C GLY A 39 -14.49 8.49 -9.66
N SER A 40 -13.68 8.60 -8.60
CA SER A 40 -12.27 8.98 -8.72
C SER A 40 -11.50 7.99 -9.57
N LEU A 41 -10.52 8.50 -10.32
CA LEU A 41 -9.65 7.69 -11.16
C LEU A 41 -8.58 7.01 -10.29
N VAL A 42 -8.46 5.68 -10.42
CA VAL A 42 -7.36 4.91 -9.84
C VAL A 42 -6.21 4.82 -10.83
N CYS A 43 -6.44 4.25 -12.01
CA CYS A 43 -5.39 4.09 -13.02
C CYS A 43 -5.95 3.80 -14.42
N ASN A 44 -5.08 3.86 -15.43
CA ASN A 44 -5.37 3.42 -16.80
C ASN A 44 -4.85 2.00 -17.04
N VAL A 45 -5.63 1.02 -16.58
CA VAL A 45 -5.26 -0.40 -16.64
C VAL A 45 -5.11 -0.92 -18.07
N ALA A 46 -5.86 -0.35 -19.04
CA ALA A 46 -5.72 -0.74 -20.44
C ALA A 46 -4.33 -0.39 -20.96
N GLN A 47 -3.90 0.86 -20.75
CA GLN A 47 -2.59 1.33 -21.19
C GLN A 47 -1.45 0.55 -20.52
N ASP A 48 -1.55 0.32 -19.22
CA ASP A 48 -0.48 -0.32 -18.45
C ASP A 48 -0.31 -1.81 -18.77
N LEU A 49 -1.41 -2.49 -19.17
CA LEU A 49 -1.39 -3.88 -19.64
C LEU A 49 -1.14 -4.01 -21.16
N GLY A 50 -0.97 -2.89 -21.88
CA GLY A 50 -0.84 -2.89 -23.34
C GLY A 50 -2.11 -3.33 -24.08
N LEU A 51 -3.28 -3.17 -23.47
CA LEU A 51 -4.59 -3.49 -24.01
C LEU A 51 -5.26 -2.24 -24.62
N ASP A 52 -6.10 -2.46 -25.63
CA ASP A 52 -6.99 -1.42 -26.16
C ASP A 52 -8.40 -1.54 -25.54
N SER A 53 -9.10 -0.42 -25.42
CA SER A 53 -10.53 -0.31 -25.08
C SER A 53 -11.42 -1.28 -25.88
N LYS A 54 -11.13 -1.47 -27.17
CA LYS A 54 -11.82 -2.44 -28.04
C LYS A 54 -11.59 -3.87 -27.57
N ARG A 55 -10.37 -4.22 -27.16
CA ARG A 55 -10.03 -5.55 -26.65
C ARG A 55 -10.76 -5.81 -25.32
N LEU A 56 -10.85 -4.80 -24.44
CA LEU A 56 -11.62 -4.91 -23.21
C LEU A 56 -13.12 -5.16 -23.49
N THR A 57 -13.68 -4.46 -24.47
CA THR A 57 -15.11 -4.58 -24.81
C THR A 57 -15.41 -5.90 -25.51
N LEU A 58 -14.66 -6.25 -26.56
CA LEU A 58 -14.80 -7.51 -27.31
C LEU A 58 -14.53 -8.73 -26.44
N GLY A 59 -13.55 -8.61 -25.54
CA GLY A 59 -13.17 -9.64 -24.59
C GLY A 59 -14.06 -9.73 -23.37
N ARG A 60 -15.16 -8.97 -23.28
CA ARG A 60 -16.03 -8.92 -22.08
C ARG A 60 -15.23 -8.82 -20.78
N ALA A 61 -14.28 -7.88 -20.76
CA ALA A 61 -13.39 -7.69 -19.64
C ALA A 61 -14.18 -7.49 -18.34
N ARG A 62 -13.85 -8.28 -17.32
CA ARG A 62 -14.47 -8.23 -16.00
C ARG A 62 -13.41 -8.26 -14.91
N ILE A 63 -13.68 -7.55 -13.84
CA ILE A 63 -12.88 -7.63 -12.61
C ILE A 63 -13.50 -8.68 -11.72
N HIS A 64 -12.64 -9.53 -11.18
CA HIS A 64 -12.97 -10.44 -10.11
C HIS A 64 -12.14 -10.06 -8.87
N SER A 65 -12.85 -9.76 -7.79
CA SER A 65 -12.30 -9.59 -6.44
C SER A 65 -12.78 -10.80 -5.63
N GLY A 66 -11.88 -11.47 -4.91
CA GLY A 66 -12.22 -12.69 -4.16
C GLY A 66 -13.24 -12.41 -3.05
N ASP A 67 -12.81 -11.62 -2.05
CA ASP A 67 -13.59 -11.35 -0.82
C ASP A 67 -13.67 -9.85 -0.48
N SER A 68 -12.95 -9.01 -1.22
CA SER A 68 -12.97 -7.56 -1.03
C SER A 68 -14.21 -7.00 -1.69
N ALA A 69 -15.03 -6.26 -0.93
CA ALA A 69 -16.15 -5.48 -1.42
C ALA A 69 -15.81 -4.79 -2.75
N GLU A 70 -16.82 -4.58 -3.59
CA GLU A 70 -16.67 -3.99 -4.94
C GLU A 70 -16.28 -2.50 -4.86
N TYR A 71 -15.18 -2.15 -4.18
CA TYR A 71 -14.64 -0.80 -4.05
C TYR A 71 -14.13 -0.23 -5.36
N ILE A 72 -13.78 -1.11 -6.30
CA ILE A 72 -13.15 -0.75 -7.58
C ILE A 72 -14.01 -1.28 -8.72
N GLU A 73 -14.27 -0.43 -9.72
CA GLU A 73 -14.96 -0.80 -10.95
C GLU A 73 -14.10 -0.52 -12.20
N LEU A 74 -14.35 -1.30 -13.27
CA LEU A 74 -13.73 -1.14 -14.57
C LEU A 74 -14.64 -0.33 -15.50
N ASN A 75 -14.17 0.82 -15.96
CA ASN A 75 -14.76 1.49 -17.11
C ASN A 75 -14.15 0.91 -18.39
N ARG A 76 -14.90 0.02 -19.06
CA ARG A 76 -14.44 -0.70 -20.26
C ARG A 76 -14.22 0.21 -21.47
N ASP A 77 -15.02 1.26 -21.59
CA ASP A 77 -14.96 2.18 -22.73
C ASP A 77 -13.69 3.03 -22.69
N ARG A 78 -13.29 3.45 -21.49
CA ARG A 78 -12.10 4.27 -21.25
C ARG A 78 -10.86 3.46 -20.89
N GLY A 79 -11.02 2.19 -20.49
CA GLY A 79 -9.93 1.33 -20.05
C GLY A 79 -9.34 1.68 -18.70
N VAL A 80 -10.12 2.33 -17.83
CA VAL A 80 -9.66 2.85 -16.53
C VAL A 80 -10.35 2.17 -15.36
N LEU A 81 -9.65 2.09 -14.22
CA LEU A 81 -10.22 1.70 -12.93
C LEU A 81 -10.72 2.92 -12.19
N LEU A 82 -11.91 2.83 -11.61
CA LEU A 82 -12.56 3.90 -10.85
C LEU A 82 -12.94 3.42 -9.45
N ILE A 83 -12.98 4.36 -8.51
CA ILE A 83 -13.54 4.11 -7.17
C ILE A 83 -15.05 3.95 -7.29
N LYS A 84 -15.55 2.76 -6.97
CA LYS A 84 -16.98 2.48 -6.93
C LYS A 84 -17.59 2.89 -5.59
N ASP A 85 -16.92 2.61 -4.48
CA ASP A 85 -17.35 3.02 -3.13
C ASP A 85 -16.13 3.42 -2.29
N ARG A 86 -16.37 4.27 -1.28
CA ARG A 86 -15.33 4.80 -0.38
C ARG A 86 -14.59 3.64 0.28
N ILE A 87 -13.26 3.70 0.24
CA ILE A 87 -12.37 2.74 0.89
C ILE A 87 -11.94 3.36 2.21
N ASP A 88 -12.24 2.67 3.30
CA ASP A 88 -11.80 2.98 4.66
C ASP A 88 -10.80 1.89 5.04
N ARG A 89 -9.54 2.27 5.25
CA ARG A 89 -8.42 1.35 5.50
C ARG A 89 -8.55 0.71 6.87
N GLU A 90 -9.02 1.43 7.89
CA GLU A 90 -9.23 0.92 9.24
C GLU A 90 -10.27 -0.20 9.23
N THR A 91 -11.35 -0.04 8.46
CA THR A 91 -12.36 -1.08 8.30
C THR A 91 -11.88 -2.25 7.43
N LEU A 92 -11.08 -1.96 6.38
CA LEU A 92 -10.63 -2.97 5.42
C LEU A 92 -9.53 -3.88 5.97
N CYS A 93 -8.52 -3.30 6.63
CA CYS A 93 -7.29 -3.97 7.05
C CYS A 93 -7.00 -3.83 8.55
N GLY A 94 -7.62 -2.88 9.25
CA GLY A 94 -7.30 -2.56 10.64
C GLY A 94 -5.83 -2.17 10.78
N GLU A 95 -5.12 -2.81 11.72
CA GLU A 95 -3.68 -2.57 11.93
C GLU A 95 -2.78 -3.34 10.94
N MET A 96 -3.34 -4.11 10.01
CA MET A 96 -2.56 -4.94 9.09
C MET A 96 -1.82 -4.11 8.04
N THR A 97 -0.50 -4.31 7.96
CA THR A 97 0.37 -3.65 6.98
C THR A 97 1.21 -4.69 6.21
N PRO A 98 1.31 -4.59 4.87
CA PRO A 98 0.65 -3.63 3.99
C PRO A 98 -0.84 -3.94 3.77
N CYS A 99 -1.66 -2.91 3.54
CA CYS A 99 -3.07 -3.04 3.18
C CYS A 99 -3.22 -3.02 1.66
N ALA A 100 -3.72 -4.10 1.06
CA ALA A 100 -3.83 -4.20 -0.39
C ALA A 100 -5.10 -4.95 -0.84
N LEU A 101 -5.68 -4.45 -1.93
CA LEU A 101 -6.73 -5.11 -2.69
C LEU A 101 -6.11 -5.92 -3.83
N HIS A 102 -6.48 -7.19 -3.93
CA HIS A 102 -6.04 -8.10 -4.99
C HIS A 102 -7.18 -8.37 -5.96
N LEU A 103 -7.02 -7.89 -7.19
CA LEU A 103 -8.00 -7.98 -8.25
C LEU A 103 -7.46 -8.84 -9.40
N GLN A 104 -8.38 -9.50 -10.11
CA GLN A 104 -8.08 -10.23 -11.34
C GLN A 104 -8.91 -9.65 -12.48
N LEU A 105 -8.24 -9.15 -13.52
CA LEU A 105 -8.87 -8.76 -14.76
C LEU A 105 -8.90 -9.97 -15.70
N ILE A 106 -10.10 -10.39 -16.07
CA ILE A 106 -10.34 -11.56 -16.93
C ILE A 106 -10.90 -11.07 -18.26
N LEU A 107 -10.24 -11.44 -19.35
CA LEU A 107 -10.75 -11.26 -20.71
C LEU A 107 -11.09 -12.63 -21.29
N GLU A 108 -12.10 -12.67 -22.13
CA GLU A 108 -12.59 -13.85 -22.83
C GLU A 108 -12.22 -13.79 -24.33
N ASN A 109 -12.14 -14.96 -24.97
CA ASN A 109 -11.92 -15.13 -26.41
C ASN A 109 -10.74 -14.30 -27.01
N PRO A 110 -9.47 -14.69 -26.78
CA PRO A 110 -9.00 -15.80 -25.94
C PRO A 110 -9.04 -15.44 -24.45
N MET A 111 -9.00 -16.47 -23.59
CA MET A 111 -8.93 -16.26 -22.15
C MET A 111 -7.57 -15.70 -21.74
N GLU A 112 -7.57 -14.53 -21.13
CA GLU A 112 -6.40 -13.86 -20.56
C GLU A 112 -6.71 -13.42 -19.13
N LEU A 113 -5.73 -13.53 -18.25
CA LEU A 113 -5.85 -13.15 -16.84
C LEU A 113 -4.69 -12.25 -16.46
N PHE A 114 -5.02 -11.09 -15.91
CA PHE A 114 -4.06 -10.13 -15.39
C PHE A 114 -4.31 -9.91 -13.91
N ARG A 115 -3.23 -9.89 -13.12
CA ARG A 115 -3.28 -9.63 -11.68
C ARG A 115 -3.06 -8.14 -11.43
N ILE A 116 -3.91 -7.55 -10.61
CA ILE A 116 -3.82 -6.15 -10.26
C ILE A 116 -3.77 -6.07 -8.73
N THR A 117 -2.74 -5.44 -8.20
CA THR A 117 -2.63 -5.14 -6.77
C THR A 117 -2.82 -3.64 -6.57
N ILE A 118 -3.68 -3.25 -5.64
CA ILE A 118 -3.87 -1.84 -5.27
C ILE A 118 -3.56 -1.73 -3.78
N GLU A 119 -2.44 -1.09 -3.47
CA GLU A 119 -2.06 -0.74 -2.10
C GLU A 119 -2.86 0.48 -1.65
N ILE A 120 -3.46 0.38 -0.47
CA ILE A 120 -4.21 1.45 0.17
C ILE A 120 -3.30 2.13 1.17
N THR A 121 -3.00 3.40 0.94
CA THR A 121 -2.16 4.20 1.83
C THR A 121 -3.01 4.93 2.85
N ASP A 122 -2.54 4.87 4.08
CA ASP A 122 -3.11 5.54 5.23
C ASP A 122 -3.10 7.06 5.09
N ILE A 123 -4.20 7.71 5.45
CA ILE A 123 -4.27 9.16 5.64
C ILE A 123 -4.56 9.48 7.11
N ASN A 124 -4.24 10.70 7.53
CA ASN A 124 -4.56 11.14 8.90
C ASN A 124 -6.00 11.67 8.96
N ASP A 125 -6.97 10.77 9.06
CA ASP A 125 -8.39 11.11 9.24
C ASP A 125 -8.98 10.63 10.57
N ASN A 126 -8.21 9.89 11.39
CA ASN A 126 -8.57 9.59 12.77
C ASN A 126 -7.75 10.42 13.77
N ALA A 127 -8.44 11.00 14.75
CA ALA A 127 -7.78 11.78 15.81
C ALA A 127 -7.54 10.90 17.05
N PRO A 128 -6.35 10.98 17.68
CA PRO A 128 -6.10 10.25 18.92
C PRO A 128 -7.12 10.60 20.01
N ALA A 129 -7.70 9.58 20.64
CA ALA A 129 -8.70 9.74 21.68
C ALA A 129 -8.39 8.91 22.93
N PHE A 130 -8.60 9.50 24.11
CA PHE A 130 -8.59 8.74 25.36
C PHE A 130 -9.93 8.03 25.55
N THR A 131 -9.93 6.84 26.15
CA THR A 131 -11.20 6.15 26.43
C THR A 131 -12.00 6.82 27.54
N THR A 132 -11.36 7.67 28.35
CA THR A 132 -11.98 8.45 29.43
C THR A 132 -11.67 9.92 29.26
N THR A 133 -12.67 10.79 29.45
CA THR A 133 -12.53 12.25 29.32
C THR A 133 -11.93 12.89 30.58
N GLU A 134 -12.02 12.21 31.72
CA GLU A 134 -11.45 12.64 32.99
C GLU A 134 -10.77 11.44 33.66
N GLN A 135 -9.53 11.62 34.08
CA GLN A 135 -8.79 10.64 34.88
C GLN A 135 -8.44 11.27 36.24
N ARG A 136 -8.90 10.63 37.32
CA ARG A 136 -8.62 11.09 38.70
C ARG A 136 -7.50 10.27 39.30
N PHE A 137 -6.55 10.98 39.93
CA PHE A 137 -5.43 10.39 40.64
C PHE A 137 -5.48 10.79 42.11
N GLU A 138 -5.39 9.80 43.00
CA GLU A 138 -5.19 10.01 44.42
C GLU A 138 -3.72 9.77 44.74
N ILE A 139 -3.03 10.81 45.21
CA ILE A 139 -1.60 10.78 45.46
C ILE A 139 -1.37 11.04 46.94
N SER A 140 -0.65 10.14 47.61
CA SER A 140 -0.28 10.33 49.01
C SER A 140 0.61 11.57 49.16
N GLU A 141 0.37 12.39 50.18
CA GLU A 141 1.26 13.50 50.52
C GLU A 141 2.69 13.04 50.87
N SER A 142 2.85 11.77 51.27
CA SER A 142 4.15 11.14 51.51
C SER A 142 4.83 10.59 50.25
N ALA A 143 4.24 10.82 49.06
CA ALA A 143 4.85 10.41 47.80
C ALA A 143 6.17 11.15 47.55
N ILE A 144 7.16 10.40 47.07
CA ILE A 144 8.52 10.90 46.86
C ILE A 144 8.58 11.60 45.49
N VAL A 145 9.36 12.68 45.38
CA VAL A 145 9.63 13.34 44.10
C VAL A 145 10.23 12.34 43.11
N GLY A 146 9.66 12.29 41.91
CA GLY A 146 10.03 11.32 40.87
C GLY A 146 9.18 10.03 40.87
N SER A 147 8.25 9.88 41.82
CA SER A 147 7.17 8.88 41.71
C SER A 147 6.43 9.03 40.38
N LYS A 148 6.12 7.90 39.74
CA LYS A 148 5.44 7.84 38.43
C LYS A 148 4.01 7.38 38.59
N PHE A 149 3.10 8.04 37.88
CA PHE A 149 1.69 7.69 37.80
C PHE A 149 1.37 7.40 36.34
N VAL A 150 0.76 6.24 36.08
CA VAL A 150 0.49 5.78 34.70
C VAL A 150 -0.74 6.50 34.17
N LEU A 151 -0.57 7.22 33.07
CA LEU A 151 -1.67 7.80 32.30
C LEU A 151 -2.24 6.75 31.35
N GLN A 152 -3.53 6.85 31.06
CA GLN A 152 -4.11 6.03 30.01
C GLN A 152 -3.54 6.45 28.64
N LYS A 153 -3.23 5.48 27.79
CA LYS A 153 -2.80 5.74 26.41
C LYS A 153 -4.02 6.20 25.59
N ALA A 154 -3.86 7.25 24.80
CA ALA A 154 -4.76 7.58 23.71
C ALA A 154 -4.69 6.48 22.62
N ILE A 155 -5.83 6.22 22.00
CA ILE A 155 -5.99 5.26 20.91
C ILE A 155 -6.18 6.06 19.64
N ASP A 156 -5.45 5.66 18.61
CA ASP A 156 -5.52 6.20 17.26
C ASP A 156 -5.56 4.99 16.32
N ALA A 157 -6.46 5.02 15.34
CA ALA A 157 -6.65 3.93 14.39
C ALA A 157 -5.71 4.02 13.19
N ASP A 158 -5.15 5.21 12.95
CA ASP A 158 -4.18 5.47 11.89
C ASP A 158 -2.84 4.82 12.21
N ILE A 159 -2.05 4.54 11.17
CA ILE A 159 -0.78 3.82 11.29
C ILE A 159 0.43 4.69 10.99
N GLY A 160 1.61 4.21 11.39
CA GLY A 160 2.87 4.86 11.04
C GLY A 160 2.98 6.28 11.60
N THR A 161 3.18 7.26 10.71
CA THR A 161 3.33 8.68 11.07
C THR A 161 2.01 9.41 11.33
N ASN A 162 0.88 8.82 10.94
CA ASN A 162 -0.43 9.44 11.13
C ASN A 162 -1.03 9.07 12.48
N GLY A 163 -0.64 7.92 13.03
CA GLY A 163 -1.03 7.52 14.38
C GLY A 163 -0.42 8.40 15.49
N LEU A 164 -0.76 8.07 16.73
CA LEU A 164 -0.33 8.80 17.93
C LEU A 164 1.19 9.07 17.99
N GLU A 165 1.56 10.34 17.82
CA GLU A 165 2.96 10.80 17.78
C GLU A 165 3.50 11.30 19.12
N SER A 166 2.73 12.07 19.87
CA SER A 166 3.23 12.75 21.08
C SER A 166 2.13 13.05 22.10
N TYR A 167 2.55 13.28 23.35
CA TYR A 167 1.69 13.78 24.40
C TYR A 167 2.25 15.09 24.93
N SER A 168 1.35 16.01 25.29
CA SER A 168 1.70 17.25 25.96
C SER A 168 0.89 17.39 27.25
N LEU A 169 1.50 18.04 28.25
CA LEU A 169 0.85 18.39 29.50
C LEU A 169 0.94 19.90 29.65
N HIS A 170 -0.17 20.54 30.00
CA HIS A 170 -0.18 21.96 30.31
C HIS A 170 0.85 22.25 31.43
N PRO A 171 1.67 23.30 31.33
CA PRO A 171 2.70 23.58 32.33
C PRO A 171 2.16 23.60 33.77
N THR A 172 2.83 22.87 34.66
CA THR A 172 2.57 22.87 36.11
C THR A 172 3.88 22.81 36.91
N ASN A 173 3.85 23.21 38.18
CA ASN A 173 5.02 23.15 39.06
C ASN A 173 5.20 21.78 39.75
N ASN A 174 4.17 20.92 39.73
CA ASN A 174 4.13 19.71 40.54
C ASN A 174 4.30 18.43 39.72
N PHE A 175 3.93 18.47 38.43
CA PHE A 175 3.91 17.31 37.56
C PHE A 175 4.65 17.59 36.25
N ALA A 176 5.38 16.58 35.79
CA ALA A 176 6.00 16.53 34.48
C ALA A 176 5.52 15.28 33.74
N LEU A 177 5.27 15.44 32.45
CA LEU A 177 4.91 14.32 31.59
C LEU A 177 6.17 13.60 31.11
N LYS A 178 6.17 12.28 31.23
CA LYS A 178 7.22 11.43 30.67
C LYS A 178 6.59 10.47 29.66
N SER A 179 6.73 10.79 28.37
CA SER A 179 6.28 9.92 27.29
C SER A 179 7.35 8.89 26.95
N PHE A 180 6.91 7.66 26.68
CA PHE A 180 7.70 6.60 26.05
C PHE A 180 6.82 6.03 24.93
N PHE A 181 7.32 6.09 23.70
CA PHE A 181 6.74 5.41 22.53
C PHE A 181 7.43 4.06 22.35
#